data_AF-W9BV35-F1
#
_entry.id   AF-W9BV35-F1
#
_cell.length_a   1.000
_cell.length_b   1.000
_cell.length_c   1.000
_cell.angle_alpha   90.00
_cell.angle_beta   90.00
_cell.angle_gamma   90.00
#
_symmetry.space_group_name_H-M   'P 1'
#
loop_
_entity.id
_entity.type
_entity.pdbx_description
1 polymer ?
#
loop_
_entity_poly.entity_id
_entity_poly.type
_entity_poly.pdbx_seq_one_letter_code
_entity_poly.pdbx_strand_id
1 'polypeptide(L)'
;MQGGATRRGQIGGLVGATVGPYLVEAAASADAAALARDQAADLVIPANIFVDVPLATAEAAVANGTVFKLVDPASGLADVRRRTVGGSTLLYREATAAALGGVNGETLIGADDGDGGARWSTLRGFITYLRSTAGATVLSFLQAGVGAVPRSLAAKLGDSVSVKDFGAVGDGAANDTVAIQKALDSGLGTINLTKGTYKTDALVVPDGVELIGRGKLSFTSGGLTLMGNNTLQGITIDGRNKAHGAHAIVVWDADNVLIDNVHFRQIARSAIDAIRANNVTVINCTAYEIGDKALINQTIEGCFFHSTLCSRITINGNYRIERTYGHAAIFIRENNTDCSISDNAIYDTFFRGVQVYSLGHARVVISDNRIYRMGEINDTGSGVTCNGIYVVTGSTDPSLVMISDNHIEKCAENGIEVLGAATVDSNVVKITGYRNLETPSKEGIFVEGGAIIRNNTVIGAADKGIRHFSGGVVTMIVIDSNVIIDSASDGINMQVDGEDSGYVNCRISNNQIMSHGGAWALAINGTNGATVDDTNAVCGNVIPIASAAFVPAGCRSFANSWQLAA
;
A
#
# COMPACT_ATOMS: atom_id res chain seq x y z
N MET A 1 64.27 35.18 -8.31
CA MET A 1 65.40 34.23 -8.40
C MET A 1 64.90 32.87 -7.93
N GLN A 2 65.10 31.86 -8.78
CA GLN A 2 65.17 30.42 -8.54
C GLN A 2 64.13 29.70 -7.66
N GLY A 3 63.46 28.73 -8.30
CA GLY A 3 63.68 27.32 -7.95
C GLY A 3 62.58 26.63 -7.17
N GLY A 4 61.48 26.28 -7.86
CA GLY A 4 60.57 25.24 -7.40
C GLY A 4 61.11 23.85 -7.76
N ALA A 5 61.24 22.97 -6.76
CA ALA A 5 61.37 21.53 -6.95
C ALA A 5 60.73 20.80 -5.76
N THR A 6 59.59 20.15 -6.00
CA THR A 6 58.89 19.28 -5.07
C THR A 6 59.23 17.81 -5.36
N ARG A 7 59.77 17.15 -4.33
CA ARG A 7 59.56 15.77 -3.86
C ARG A 7 59.46 14.61 -4.87
N ARG A 8 60.50 13.76 -4.85
CA ARG A 8 60.53 12.27 -4.78
C ARG A 8 62.02 11.89 -4.75
N GLY A 9 62.60 11.03 -3.94
CA GLY A 9 62.18 10.16 -2.85
C GLY A 9 63.41 9.25 -2.63
N GLN A 10 64.16 9.43 -1.53
CA GLN A 10 65.26 8.53 -1.15
C GLN A 10 64.77 7.63 -0.02
N ILE A 11 64.34 6.43 -0.37
CA ILE A 11 64.40 5.27 0.52
C ILE A 11 65.70 4.56 0.14
N GLY A 12 66.73 4.80 0.95
CA GLY A 12 67.90 3.94 1.00
C GLY A 12 67.65 2.81 2.00
N GLY A 13 68.14 1.62 1.66
CA GLY A 13 68.37 0.55 2.65
C GLY A 13 67.74 -0.79 2.29
N LEU A 14 68.39 -1.55 1.41
CA LEU A 14 68.71 -2.96 1.70
C LEU A 14 69.86 -3.39 0.79
N VAL A 15 71.00 -3.69 1.41
CA VAL A 15 72.21 -4.22 0.79
C VAL A 15 72.13 -5.74 0.78
N GLY A 16 72.52 -6.35 -0.34
CA GLY A 16 73.19 -7.65 -0.33
C GLY A 16 72.48 -8.80 -1.04
N ALA A 17 72.67 -8.91 -2.36
CA ALA A 17 72.89 -10.19 -3.03
C ALA A 17 73.42 -9.94 -4.45
N THR A 18 74.58 -10.52 -4.74
CA THR A 18 75.28 -10.52 -6.01
C THR A 18 74.42 -11.15 -7.10
N VAL A 19 73.95 -10.36 -8.07
CA VAL A 19 73.56 -10.89 -9.39
C VAL A 19 74.00 -9.88 -10.45
N GLY A 20 74.65 -10.39 -11.51
CA GLY A 20 75.05 -9.60 -12.67
C GLY A 20 73.87 -8.87 -13.32
N PRO A 21 74.11 -7.98 -14.31
CA PRO A 21 73.04 -7.22 -14.94
C PRO A 21 71.97 -8.19 -15.46
N TYR A 22 70.81 -8.19 -14.80
CA TYR A 22 69.62 -8.85 -15.31
C TYR A 22 69.22 -8.12 -16.58
N LEU A 23 69.68 -8.62 -17.72
CA LEU A 23 68.94 -8.55 -18.96
C LEU A 23 67.65 -9.33 -18.72
N VAL A 24 66.59 -8.61 -18.36
CA VAL A 24 65.24 -9.11 -18.62
C VAL A 24 65.13 -9.07 -20.15
N GLU A 25 65.35 -10.22 -20.79
CA GLU A 25 64.87 -10.40 -22.16
C GLU A 25 63.36 -10.13 -22.11
N ALA A 26 62.97 -8.95 -22.57
CA ALA A 26 61.58 -8.66 -22.82
C ALA A 26 61.12 -9.71 -23.83
N ALA A 27 60.27 -10.64 -23.38
CA ALA A 27 59.52 -11.49 -24.27
C ALA A 27 58.94 -10.61 -25.38
N ALA A 28 59.15 -11.01 -26.63
CA ALA A 28 58.76 -10.26 -27.82
C ALA A 28 57.23 -10.15 -27.91
N SER A 29 56.63 -9.30 -27.08
CA SER A 29 55.33 -8.71 -27.35
C SER A 29 55.54 -7.52 -28.27
N ALA A 30 54.57 -7.26 -29.15
CA ALA A 30 54.56 -6.06 -29.99
C ALA A 30 54.72 -4.78 -29.15
N ASP A 31 54.28 -4.82 -27.88
CA ASP A 31 54.41 -3.75 -26.92
C ASP A 31 55.85 -3.44 -26.50
N ALA A 32 56.73 -4.45 -26.33
CA ALA A 32 58.12 -4.19 -25.94
C ALA A 32 58.91 -3.47 -27.03
N ALA A 33 58.66 -3.82 -28.30
CA ALA A 33 59.25 -3.13 -29.45
C ALA A 33 58.62 -1.75 -29.70
N ALA A 34 57.34 -1.56 -29.36
CA ALA A 34 56.69 -0.25 -29.40
C ALA A 34 57.22 0.67 -28.29
N LEU A 35 57.33 0.19 -27.05
CA LEU A 35 57.91 0.93 -25.92
C LEU A 35 59.37 1.31 -26.15
N ALA A 36 60.19 0.39 -26.68
CA ALA A 36 61.59 0.69 -27.00
C ALA A 36 61.73 1.69 -28.15
N ARG A 37 60.79 1.70 -29.12
CA ARG A 37 60.74 2.72 -30.17
C ARG A 37 60.29 4.07 -29.63
N ASP A 38 59.30 4.11 -28.75
CA ASP A 38 58.81 5.34 -28.11
C ASP A 38 59.90 5.99 -27.27
N GLN A 39 60.61 5.20 -26.45
CA GLN A 39 61.75 5.70 -25.66
C GLN A 39 62.92 6.16 -26.53
N ALA A 40 63.24 5.47 -27.63
CA ALA A 40 64.30 5.88 -28.54
C ALA A 40 63.93 7.14 -29.36
N ALA A 41 62.64 7.37 -29.62
CA ALA A 41 62.11 8.53 -30.31
C ALA A 41 62.06 9.78 -29.41
N ASP A 42 61.59 9.64 -28.16
CA ASP A 42 61.55 10.73 -27.17
C ASP A 42 62.94 11.25 -26.76
N LEU A 43 64.00 10.44 -26.97
CA LEU A 43 65.40 10.83 -26.72
C LEU A 43 66.04 11.60 -27.88
N VAL A 44 65.37 11.75 -29.03
CA VAL A 44 65.92 12.46 -30.19
C VAL A 44 65.65 13.95 -30.07
N ILE A 45 66.66 14.70 -29.63
CA ILE A 45 66.58 16.17 -29.50
C ILE A 45 66.69 16.81 -30.89
N PRO A 46 65.68 17.57 -31.36
CA PRO A 46 65.75 18.29 -32.63
C PRO A 46 66.85 19.34 -32.59
N ALA A 47 67.73 19.36 -33.60
CA ALA A 47 68.76 20.39 -33.74
C ALA A 47 68.15 21.74 -34.19
N ASN A 48 67.00 21.70 -34.85
CA ASN A 48 66.29 22.85 -35.38
C ASN A 48 64.79 22.72 -35.13
N ILE A 49 64.13 23.84 -34.81
CA ILE A 49 62.68 23.93 -34.68
C ILE A 49 62.19 24.96 -35.71
N PHE A 50 61.33 24.51 -36.61
CA PHE A 50 60.66 25.34 -37.60
C PHE A 50 59.20 25.46 -37.20
N VAL A 51 58.65 26.67 -37.20
CA VAL A 51 57.27 26.95 -36.79
C VAL A 51 56.55 27.61 -37.95
N ASP A 52 55.44 27.01 -38.40
CA ASP A 52 54.63 27.53 -39.52
C ASP A 52 55.45 27.67 -40.83
N VAL A 53 56.22 26.64 -41.14
CA VAL A 53 57.08 26.58 -42.34
C VAL A 53 56.70 25.37 -43.19
N PRO A 54 56.63 25.46 -44.54
CA PRO A 54 56.44 24.29 -45.39
C PRO A 54 57.56 23.28 -45.24
N LEU A 55 57.23 21.98 -45.27
CA LEU A 55 58.21 20.90 -45.10
C LEU A 55 59.42 21.02 -46.05
N ALA A 56 59.18 21.31 -47.33
CA ALA A 56 60.24 21.47 -48.32
C ALA A 56 61.24 22.59 -47.95
N THR A 57 60.75 23.67 -47.34
CA THR A 57 61.59 24.79 -46.86
C THR A 57 62.42 24.36 -45.66
N ALA A 58 61.84 23.64 -44.70
CA ALA A 58 62.57 23.09 -43.56
C ALA A 58 63.63 22.07 -44.01
N GLU A 59 63.30 21.20 -44.98
CA GLU A 59 64.22 20.20 -45.55
C GLU A 59 65.40 20.81 -46.32
N ALA A 60 65.20 21.95 -46.98
CA ALA A 60 66.27 22.68 -47.66
C ALA A 60 67.22 23.38 -46.67
N ALA A 61 66.74 23.69 -45.46
CA ALA A 61 67.47 24.44 -44.43
C ALA A 61 68.34 23.57 -43.51
N VAL A 62 68.29 22.23 -43.64
CA VAL A 62 69.02 21.30 -42.77
C VAL A 62 69.81 20.26 -43.57
N ALA A 63 70.98 19.88 -43.08
CA ALA A 63 71.84 18.89 -43.73
C ALA A 63 71.27 17.46 -43.67
N ASN A 64 71.70 16.60 -44.59
CA ASN A 64 71.39 15.17 -44.55
C ASN A 64 71.81 14.56 -43.21
N GLY A 65 70.93 13.78 -42.59
CA GLY A 65 71.14 13.18 -41.28
C GLY A 65 70.64 14.00 -40.09
N THR A 66 70.37 15.30 -40.25
CA THR A 66 69.87 16.18 -39.18
C THR A 66 68.44 15.82 -38.77
N VAL A 67 68.17 15.84 -37.46
CA VAL A 67 66.81 15.76 -36.92
C VAL A 67 66.28 17.17 -36.65
N PHE A 68 65.09 17.46 -37.17
CA PHE A 68 64.43 18.74 -37.00
C PHE A 68 62.96 18.54 -36.61
N LYS A 69 62.40 19.54 -35.94
CA LYS A 69 61.00 19.59 -35.52
C LYS A 69 60.27 20.62 -36.37
N LEU A 70 59.16 20.20 -36.95
CA LEU A 70 58.26 21.05 -37.70
C LEU A 70 56.97 21.22 -36.90
N VAL A 71 56.78 22.40 -36.33
CA VAL A 71 55.59 22.76 -35.55
C VAL A 71 54.57 23.37 -36.49
N ASP A 72 53.36 22.81 -36.51
CA ASP A 72 52.18 23.39 -37.13
C ASP A 72 51.28 23.98 -36.03
N PRO A 73 51.31 25.31 -35.82
CA PRO A 73 50.48 25.94 -34.80
C PRO A 73 48.98 25.79 -35.05
N ALA A 74 48.54 25.59 -36.31
CA ALA A 74 47.14 25.51 -36.66
C ALA A 74 46.51 24.17 -36.26
N SER A 75 47.24 23.06 -36.44
CA SER A 75 46.82 21.74 -35.95
C SER A 75 47.25 21.46 -34.51
N GLY A 76 48.20 22.22 -33.98
CA GLY A 76 48.74 22.03 -32.64
C GLY A 76 49.70 20.84 -32.51
N LEU A 77 50.08 20.24 -33.64
CA LEU A 77 50.97 19.10 -33.75
C LEU A 77 52.38 19.52 -34.16
N ALA A 78 53.37 18.70 -33.79
CA ALA A 78 54.72 18.84 -34.27
C ALA A 78 55.26 17.50 -34.78
N ASP A 79 55.83 17.53 -35.98
CA ASP A 79 56.47 16.38 -36.60
C ASP A 79 57.97 16.45 -36.33
N VAL A 80 58.53 15.41 -35.69
CA VAL A 80 59.97 15.27 -35.54
C VAL A 80 60.47 14.33 -36.63
N ARG A 81 61.35 14.85 -37.48
CA ARG A 81 61.74 14.21 -38.74
C ARG A 81 63.26 14.15 -38.86
N ARG A 82 63.76 13.11 -39.51
CA ARG A 82 65.18 12.97 -39.88
C ARG A 82 65.36 13.24 -41.36
N ARG A 83 66.25 14.17 -41.71
CA ARG A 83 66.60 14.47 -43.10
C ARG A 83 67.35 13.29 -43.74
N THR A 84 66.95 12.92 -44.94
CA THR A 84 67.62 11.93 -45.82
C THR A 84 68.01 12.59 -47.15
N VAL A 85 68.76 11.89 -48.01
CA VAL A 85 69.16 12.39 -49.33
C VAL A 85 67.95 12.63 -50.25
N GLY A 86 66.85 11.88 -50.07
CA GLY A 86 65.64 11.94 -50.90
C GLY A 86 64.44 12.68 -50.29
N GLY A 87 64.55 13.22 -49.07
CA GLY A 87 63.43 13.86 -48.36
C GLY A 87 63.64 13.84 -46.84
N SER A 88 62.57 13.74 -46.07
CA SER A 88 62.64 13.49 -44.62
C SER A 88 61.78 12.30 -44.21
N THR A 89 62.25 11.52 -43.24
CA THR A 89 61.50 10.43 -42.61
C THR A 89 60.89 10.96 -41.32
N LEU A 90 59.57 10.82 -41.14
CA LEU A 90 58.91 11.10 -39.86
C LEU A 90 59.37 10.06 -38.84
N LEU A 91 59.89 10.53 -37.70
CA LEU A 91 60.27 9.67 -36.59
C LEU A 91 59.06 9.46 -35.68
N TYR A 92 58.47 10.56 -35.23
CA TYR A 92 57.28 10.58 -34.40
C TYR A 92 56.55 11.91 -34.55
N ARG A 93 55.33 11.95 -34.02
CA ARG A 93 54.49 13.14 -33.95
C ARG A 93 54.14 13.37 -32.49
N GLU A 94 54.25 14.61 -32.05
CA GLU A 94 53.93 15.04 -30.69
C GLU A 94 52.88 16.15 -30.73
N ALA A 95 52.09 16.26 -29.67
CA ALA A 95 51.21 17.40 -29.46
C ALA A 95 51.99 18.52 -28.74
N THR A 96 51.81 19.78 -29.17
CA THR A 96 52.44 20.90 -28.48
C THR A 96 51.82 21.13 -27.10
N ALA A 97 52.61 21.63 -26.15
CA ALA A 97 52.10 21.96 -24.81
C ALA A 97 50.95 22.98 -24.84
N ALA A 98 51.01 23.93 -25.78
CA ALA A 98 49.94 24.91 -26.01
C ALA A 98 48.65 24.25 -26.51
N ALA A 99 48.74 23.27 -27.40
CA ALA A 99 47.58 22.53 -27.90
C ALA A 99 46.99 21.58 -26.84
N LEU A 100 47.85 20.91 -26.06
CA LEU A 100 47.42 20.07 -24.92
C LEU A 100 46.72 20.88 -23.82
N GLY A 101 47.15 22.12 -23.57
CA GLY A 101 46.50 23.05 -22.64
C GLY A 101 45.28 23.79 -23.21
N GLY A 102 44.98 23.61 -24.50
CA GLY A 102 43.86 24.26 -25.19
C GLY A 102 42.53 23.52 -25.01
N VAL A 103 41.44 24.12 -25.52
CA VAL A 103 40.06 23.61 -25.41
C VAL A 103 39.80 22.25 -26.09
N ASN A 104 40.74 21.74 -26.88
CA ASN A 104 40.67 20.46 -27.60
C ASN A 104 41.90 19.57 -27.32
N GLY A 105 42.62 19.78 -26.22
CA GLY A 105 43.82 19.00 -25.91
C GLY A 105 43.55 17.50 -25.74
N GLU A 106 42.35 17.14 -25.26
CA GLU A 106 41.89 15.77 -25.06
C GLU A 106 41.68 14.98 -26.38
N THR A 107 41.67 15.69 -27.51
CA THR A 107 41.59 15.10 -28.84
C THR A 107 42.92 14.57 -29.35
N LEU A 108 44.01 15.07 -28.76
CA LEU A 108 45.40 14.79 -29.15
C LEU A 108 46.03 13.69 -28.29
N ILE A 109 45.34 13.26 -27.23
CA ILE A 109 45.79 12.20 -26.33
C ILE A 109 45.06 10.92 -26.69
N GLY A 110 45.83 9.89 -27.09
CA GLY A 110 45.31 8.55 -27.29
C GLY A 110 44.81 7.93 -25.99
N ALA A 111 43.79 7.07 -26.07
CA ALA A 111 43.32 6.27 -24.95
C ALA A 111 42.94 4.88 -25.46
N ASP A 112 43.39 3.84 -24.75
CA ASP A 112 42.99 2.46 -25.01
C ASP A 112 41.81 2.11 -24.10
N ASP A 113 40.81 1.45 -24.65
CA ASP A 113 39.64 0.95 -23.93
C ASP A 113 39.79 -0.50 -23.47
N GLY A 114 40.91 -1.15 -23.81
CA GLY A 114 41.17 -2.57 -23.53
C GLY A 114 40.33 -3.51 -24.40
N ASP A 115 39.66 -3.00 -25.43
CA ASP A 115 38.75 -3.71 -26.35
C ASP A 115 39.08 -3.35 -27.81
N GLY A 116 40.37 -3.08 -28.08
CA GLY A 116 40.87 -2.76 -29.42
C GLY A 116 40.39 -1.41 -29.97
N GLY A 117 39.94 -0.49 -29.12
CA GLY A 117 39.46 0.83 -29.49
C GLY A 117 37.98 0.87 -29.93
N ALA A 118 37.20 -0.18 -29.66
CA ALA A 118 35.79 -0.28 -30.05
C ALA A 118 34.87 0.76 -29.39
N ARG A 119 35.23 1.25 -28.20
CA ARG A 119 34.48 2.20 -27.36
C ARG A 119 35.11 3.58 -27.38
N TRP A 120 36.44 3.66 -27.33
CA TRP A 120 37.20 4.90 -27.50
C TRP A 120 38.65 4.65 -27.91
N SER A 121 39.22 5.61 -28.65
CA SER A 121 40.64 5.62 -29.04
C SER A 121 41.38 6.89 -28.59
N THR A 122 40.66 7.86 -28.01
CA THR A 122 41.19 9.14 -27.53
C THR A 122 40.60 9.48 -26.18
N LEU A 123 41.26 10.35 -25.42
CA LEU A 123 40.73 10.88 -24.16
C LEU A 123 39.38 11.58 -24.37
N ARG A 124 39.19 12.29 -25.49
CA ARG A 124 37.88 12.84 -25.88
C ARG A 124 36.81 11.74 -25.98
N GLY A 125 37.14 10.64 -26.65
CA GLY A 125 36.23 9.50 -26.83
C GLY A 125 35.83 8.88 -25.49
N PHE A 126 36.79 8.66 -24.61
CA PHE A 126 36.55 8.18 -23.24
C PHE A 126 35.63 9.11 -22.46
N ILE A 127 35.91 10.43 -22.44
CA ILE A 127 35.07 11.44 -21.77
C ILE A 127 33.65 11.43 -22.33
N THR A 128 33.52 11.35 -23.66
CA THR A 128 32.22 11.31 -24.33
C THR A 128 31.44 10.05 -23.95
N TYR A 129 32.12 8.90 -23.92
CA TYR A 129 31.53 7.62 -23.54
C TYR A 129 31.02 7.65 -22.09
N LEU A 130 31.84 8.13 -21.15
CA LEU A 130 31.45 8.26 -19.73
C LEU A 130 30.27 9.20 -19.52
N ARG A 131 30.11 10.23 -20.34
CA ARG A 131 28.98 11.18 -20.27
C ARG A 131 27.70 10.65 -20.92
N SER A 132 27.77 9.51 -21.61
CA SER A 132 26.62 8.87 -22.25
C SER A 132 25.87 7.94 -21.28
N THR A 133 24.70 7.45 -21.67
CA THR A 133 23.96 6.41 -20.94
C THR A 133 24.73 5.08 -20.87
N ALA A 134 25.65 4.82 -21.81
CA ALA A 134 26.50 3.64 -21.80
C ALA A 134 27.66 3.75 -20.79
N GLY A 135 27.99 4.95 -20.29
CA GLY A 135 29.07 5.13 -19.33
C GLY A 135 28.89 4.31 -18.05
N ALA A 136 27.65 4.17 -17.56
CA ALA A 136 27.35 3.39 -16.36
C ALA A 136 27.56 1.87 -16.52
N THR A 137 27.62 1.35 -17.75
CA THR A 137 27.82 -0.09 -17.98
C THR A 137 29.29 -0.51 -17.83
N VAL A 138 30.22 0.41 -18.05
CA VAL A 138 31.67 0.17 -17.95
C VAL A 138 32.25 0.52 -16.57
N LEU A 139 31.53 1.31 -15.78
CA LEU A 139 31.92 1.61 -14.39
C LEU A 139 31.57 0.43 -13.48
N SER A 140 32.58 -0.18 -12.87
CA SER A 140 32.38 -1.22 -11.85
C SER A 140 32.03 -0.62 -10.49
N PHE A 141 31.07 -1.24 -9.82
CA PHE A 141 30.63 -0.95 -8.47
C PHE A 141 30.81 -2.21 -7.60
N LEU A 142 31.46 -2.04 -6.45
CA LEU A 142 31.58 -3.07 -5.42
C LEU A 142 30.85 -2.60 -4.16
N GLN A 143 29.81 -3.33 -3.78
CA GLN A 143 29.08 -3.07 -2.55
C GLN A 143 29.97 -3.29 -1.33
N ALA A 144 29.86 -2.42 -0.32
CA ALA A 144 30.56 -2.64 0.95
C ALA A 144 30.01 -3.90 1.65
N GLY A 145 30.91 -4.81 2.05
CA GLY A 145 30.59 -6.06 2.74
C GLY A 145 31.55 -7.19 2.37
N VAL A 146 31.92 -8.05 3.33
CA VAL A 146 32.77 -9.22 3.06
C VAL A 146 32.04 -10.17 2.13
N GLY A 147 32.69 -10.58 1.03
CA GLY A 147 32.12 -11.49 0.03
C GLY A 147 31.27 -10.84 -1.05
N ALA A 148 31.15 -9.50 -1.09
CA ALA A 148 30.49 -8.81 -2.19
C ALA A 148 31.23 -9.03 -3.51
N VAL A 149 30.47 -9.18 -4.61
CA VAL A 149 31.00 -9.38 -5.96
C VAL A 149 30.84 -8.09 -6.78
N PRO A 150 31.87 -7.64 -7.53
CA PRO A 150 31.75 -6.48 -8.40
C PRO A 150 30.70 -6.67 -9.51
N ARG A 151 29.99 -5.60 -9.86
CA ARG A 151 29.10 -5.54 -11.02
C ARG A 151 29.04 -4.14 -11.60
N SER A 152 28.40 -3.93 -12.76
CA SER A 152 28.29 -2.59 -13.34
C SER A 152 27.43 -1.66 -12.50
N LEU A 153 27.73 -0.36 -12.55
CA LEU A 153 26.94 0.68 -11.90
C LEU A 153 25.51 0.71 -12.47
N ALA A 154 25.35 0.52 -13.77
CA ALA A 154 24.05 0.39 -14.43
C ALA A 154 23.20 -0.74 -13.81
N ALA A 155 23.79 -1.93 -13.63
CA ALA A 155 23.10 -3.04 -12.98
C ALA A 155 22.71 -2.68 -11.55
N LYS A 156 23.59 -1.98 -10.80
CA LYS A 156 23.28 -1.56 -9.41
C LYS A 156 22.14 -0.58 -9.32
N LEU A 157 22.10 0.43 -10.19
CA LEU A 157 21.04 1.43 -10.20
C LEU A 157 19.69 0.82 -10.65
N GLY A 158 19.72 -0.25 -11.45
CA GLY A 158 18.53 -1.00 -11.85
C GLY A 158 17.88 -1.83 -10.74
N ASP A 159 18.51 -2.00 -9.56
CA ASP A 159 17.89 -2.71 -8.43
C ASP A 159 16.66 -1.97 -7.86
N SER A 160 16.56 -0.66 -8.09
CA SER A 160 15.51 0.19 -7.53
C SER A 160 14.97 1.11 -8.61
N VAL A 161 13.69 0.95 -8.93
CA VAL A 161 12.98 1.74 -9.94
C VAL A 161 12.02 2.68 -9.24
N SER A 162 12.04 3.95 -9.59
CA SER A 162 11.15 4.96 -9.03
C SER A 162 10.39 5.71 -10.11
N VAL A 163 9.25 6.31 -9.75
CA VAL A 163 8.50 7.19 -10.67
C VAL A 163 9.34 8.39 -11.16
N LYS A 164 10.40 8.78 -10.43
CA LYS A 164 11.29 9.87 -10.82
C LYS A 164 12.20 9.50 -11.99
N ASP A 165 12.51 8.22 -12.16
CA ASP A 165 13.28 7.73 -13.31
C ASP A 165 12.49 7.89 -14.63
N PHE A 166 11.17 8.08 -14.53
CA PHE A 166 10.26 8.34 -15.65
C PHE A 166 9.86 9.82 -15.78
N GLY A 167 10.48 10.70 -14.99
CA GLY A 167 10.30 12.15 -15.07
C GLY A 167 9.27 12.75 -14.11
N ALA A 168 8.80 12.00 -13.12
CA ALA A 168 7.91 12.55 -12.09
C ALA A 168 8.66 13.53 -11.18
N VAL A 169 8.07 14.68 -10.91
CA VAL A 169 8.66 15.75 -10.09
C VAL A 169 8.35 15.55 -8.61
N GLY A 170 7.08 15.30 -8.27
CA GLY A 170 6.65 15.06 -6.89
C GLY A 170 6.65 16.30 -5.98
N ASP A 171 6.45 17.48 -6.54
CA ASP A 171 6.40 18.78 -5.84
C ASP A 171 4.97 19.24 -5.44
N GLY A 172 3.95 18.53 -5.89
CA GLY A 172 2.53 18.83 -5.68
C GLY A 172 1.94 19.86 -6.63
N ALA A 173 2.75 20.44 -7.53
CA ALA A 173 2.35 21.43 -8.52
C ALA A 173 2.37 20.85 -9.95
N ALA A 174 3.47 20.19 -10.33
CA ALA A 174 3.61 19.53 -11.63
C ALA A 174 2.59 18.39 -11.77
N ASN A 175 2.01 18.24 -12.97
CA ASN A 175 1.17 17.08 -13.27
C ASN A 175 2.07 15.88 -13.62
N ASP A 176 2.15 14.92 -12.69
CA ASP A 176 3.03 13.76 -12.77
C ASP A 176 2.36 12.54 -13.45
N THR A 177 1.10 12.66 -13.90
CA THR A 177 0.29 11.53 -14.43
C THR A 177 1.04 10.71 -15.47
N VAL A 178 1.58 11.35 -16.50
CA VAL A 178 2.26 10.65 -17.61
C VAL A 178 3.52 9.93 -17.14
N ALA A 179 4.29 10.53 -16.24
CA ALA A 179 5.51 9.92 -15.73
C ALA A 179 5.21 8.72 -14.84
N ILE A 180 4.18 8.82 -13.99
CA ILE A 180 3.76 7.72 -13.11
C ILE A 180 3.19 6.57 -13.95
N GLN A 181 2.31 6.85 -14.91
CA GLN A 181 1.76 5.80 -15.77
C GLN A 181 2.86 5.08 -16.56
N LYS A 182 3.84 5.81 -17.11
CA LYS A 182 5.01 5.18 -17.76
C LYS A 182 5.81 4.27 -16.82
N ALA A 183 5.93 4.64 -15.55
CA ALA A 183 6.59 3.80 -14.56
C ALA A 183 5.81 2.50 -14.30
N LEU A 184 4.48 2.61 -14.13
CA LEU A 184 3.60 1.46 -13.95
C LEU A 184 3.59 0.53 -15.18
N ASP A 185 3.60 1.10 -16.39
CA ASP A 185 3.60 0.37 -17.65
C ASP A 185 4.97 -0.21 -18.04
N SER A 186 6.02 0.04 -17.25
CA SER A 186 7.40 -0.32 -17.60
C SER A 186 7.71 -1.82 -17.60
N GLY A 187 6.85 -2.63 -16.96
CA GLY A 187 7.07 -4.07 -16.76
C GLY A 187 8.14 -4.43 -15.73
N LEU A 188 8.58 -3.46 -14.92
CA LEU A 188 9.66 -3.64 -13.93
C LEU A 188 9.20 -4.23 -12.58
N GLY A 189 7.91 -4.58 -12.46
CA GLY A 189 7.32 -5.21 -11.27
C GLY A 189 7.13 -4.25 -10.11
N THR A 190 8.20 -3.94 -9.39
CA THR A 190 8.15 -3.06 -8.20
C THR A 190 8.54 -1.63 -8.55
N ILE A 191 7.62 -0.69 -8.34
CA ILE A 191 7.77 0.74 -8.61
C ILE A 191 7.72 1.52 -7.29
N ASN A 192 8.78 2.27 -7.00
CA ASN A 192 8.87 3.11 -5.81
C ASN A 192 8.26 4.50 -6.05
N LEU A 193 7.13 4.77 -5.40
CA LEU A 193 6.61 6.11 -5.19
C LEU A 193 7.39 6.78 -4.04
N THR A 194 8.54 7.36 -4.40
CA THR A 194 9.44 8.01 -3.42
C THR A 194 8.74 9.14 -2.66
N LYS A 195 9.30 9.57 -1.52
CA LYS A 195 8.73 10.70 -0.76
C LYS A 195 8.55 11.94 -1.65
N GLY A 196 7.34 12.47 -1.69
CA GLY A 196 6.93 13.61 -2.51
C GLY A 196 5.40 13.70 -2.57
N THR A 197 4.88 14.80 -3.12
CA THR A 197 3.45 14.92 -3.46
C THR A 197 3.31 14.90 -4.96
N TYR A 198 2.62 13.91 -5.50
CA TYR A 198 2.46 13.72 -6.93
C TYR A 198 1.04 14.09 -7.31
N LYS A 199 0.88 15.23 -7.98
CA LYS A 199 -0.41 15.62 -8.52
C LYS A 199 -0.68 14.79 -9.77
N THR A 200 -1.80 14.07 -9.80
CA THR A 200 -2.10 13.12 -10.86
C THR A 200 -3.58 13.08 -11.16
N ASP A 201 -3.94 12.68 -12.37
CA ASP A 201 -5.27 12.21 -12.73
C ASP A 201 -5.36 10.70 -12.49
N ALA A 202 -6.38 10.04 -13.07
CA ALA A 202 -6.57 8.59 -12.95
C ALA A 202 -5.33 7.81 -13.41
N LEU A 203 -5.03 6.73 -12.70
CA LEU A 203 -3.94 5.82 -13.04
C LEU A 203 -4.46 4.39 -13.06
N VAL A 204 -3.90 3.60 -13.96
CA VAL A 204 -4.14 2.16 -14.03
C VAL A 204 -2.89 1.46 -13.54
N VAL A 205 -3.02 0.54 -12.59
CA VAL A 205 -1.93 -0.31 -12.11
C VAL A 205 -2.07 -1.66 -12.83
N PRO A 206 -1.20 -1.97 -13.80
CA PRO A 206 -1.26 -3.23 -14.54
C PRO A 206 -1.07 -4.43 -13.63
N ASP A 207 -1.55 -5.61 -14.06
CA ASP A 207 -1.32 -6.88 -13.36
C ASP A 207 0.18 -7.13 -13.08
N GLY A 208 0.49 -7.67 -11.90
CA GLY A 208 1.85 -7.99 -11.46
C GLY A 208 2.67 -6.80 -10.95
N VAL A 209 2.08 -5.60 -10.86
CA VAL A 209 2.79 -4.40 -10.39
C VAL A 209 2.62 -4.19 -8.88
N GLU A 210 3.73 -3.89 -8.22
CA GLU A 210 3.81 -3.44 -6.83
C GLU A 210 4.15 -1.94 -6.79
N LEU A 211 3.22 -1.10 -6.34
CA LEU A 211 3.48 0.33 -6.10
C LEU A 211 3.71 0.56 -4.61
N ILE A 212 4.97 0.74 -4.24
CA ILE A 212 5.40 0.85 -2.85
C ILE A 212 6.03 2.22 -2.58
N GLY A 213 6.08 2.66 -1.34
CA GLY A 213 6.92 3.80 -0.96
C GLY A 213 6.31 4.67 0.12
N ARG A 214 6.60 5.97 0.05
CA ARG A 214 6.13 6.99 1.03
C ARG A 214 5.65 8.27 0.34
N GLY A 215 5.39 8.20 -0.95
CA GLY A 215 4.83 9.29 -1.73
C GLY A 215 3.34 9.46 -1.48
N LYS A 216 2.84 10.65 -1.80
CA LYS A 216 1.42 10.99 -1.74
C LYS A 216 0.89 11.18 -3.15
N LEU A 217 -0.09 10.38 -3.56
CA LEU A 217 -0.88 10.63 -4.77
C LEU A 217 -1.98 11.64 -4.43
N SER A 218 -1.99 12.76 -5.15
CA SER A 218 -2.93 13.85 -4.97
C SER A 218 -3.79 13.97 -6.21
N PHE A 219 -4.93 13.27 -6.22
CA PHE A 219 -5.77 13.12 -7.40
C PHE A 219 -6.48 14.44 -7.76
N THR A 220 -6.41 14.85 -9.02
CA THR A 220 -7.25 15.91 -9.61
C THR A 220 -8.49 15.37 -10.29
N SER A 221 -8.44 14.12 -10.75
CA SER A 221 -9.57 13.37 -11.28
C SER A 221 -9.32 11.87 -11.11
N GLY A 222 -10.38 11.06 -10.99
CA GLY A 222 -10.28 9.61 -10.87
C GLY A 222 -9.53 9.12 -9.61
N GLY A 223 -8.98 7.91 -9.71
CA GLY A 223 -8.25 7.21 -8.65
C GLY A 223 -7.32 6.15 -9.26
N LEU A 224 -6.95 5.15 -8.47
CA LEU A 224 -6.24 3.95 -8.94
C LEU A 224 -7.24 2.88 -9.39
N THR A 225 -7.01 2.29 -10.55
CA THR A 225 -7.65 1.03 -10.96
C THR A 225 -6.64 -0.11 -10.87
N LEU A 226 -6.93 -1.13 -10.05
CA LEU A 226 -6.12 -2.34 -9.92
C LEU A 226 -6.72 -3.44 -10.82
N MET A 227 -5.87 -4.03 -11.68
CA MET A 227 -6.31 -4.93 -12.76
C MET A 227 -5.91 -6.40 -12.55
N GLY A 228 -5.26 -6.74 -11.44
CA GLY A 228 -4.85 -8.11 -11.16
C GLY A 228 -4.06 -8.24 -9.87
N ASN A 229 -3.03 -9.06 -9.90
CA ASN A 229 -2.10 -9.33 -8.81
C ASN A 229 -1.28 -8.07 -8.50
N ASN A 230 -1.82 -7.20 -7.65
CA ASN A 230 -1.26 -5.90 -7.34
C ASN A 230 -0.98 -5.73 -5.86
N THR A 231 0.14 -5.07 -5.56
CA THR A 231 0.45 -4.62 -4.19
C THR A 231 0.53 -3.10 -4.15
N LEU A 232 -0.21 -2.48 -3.24
CA LEU A 232 -0.01 -1.09 -2.86
C LEU A 232 0.50 -1.05 -1.42
N GLN A 233 1.65 -0.40 -1.18
CA GLN A 233 2.25 -0.38 0.15
C GLN A 233 2.83 0.98 0.58
N GLY A 234 2.44 1.46 1.76
CA GLY A 234 3.07 2.60 2.44
C GLY A 234 2.75 3.99 1.88
N ILE A 235 1.98 4.07 0.81
CA ILE A 235 1.63 5.32 0.12
C ILE A 235 0.48 6.06 0.80
N THR A 236 0.36 7.36 0.53
CA THR A 236 -0.81 8.16 0.88
C THR A 236 -1.64 8.46 -0.36
N ILE A 237 -2.96 8.31 -0.28
CA ILE A 237 -3.91 8.75 -1.29
C ILE A 237 -4.76 9.89 -0.73
N ASP A 238 -4.66 11.05 -1.37
CA ASP A 238 -5.26 12.31 -0.93
C ASP A 238 -6.23 12.82 -2.00
N GLY A 239 -7.52 12.85 -1.64
CA GLY A 239 -8.62 13.31 -2.52
C GLY A 239 -8.74 14.84 -2.62
N ARG A 240 -7.77 15.59 -2.11
CA ARG A 240 -7.69 17.07 -2.20
C ARG A 240 -8.96 17.75 -1.70
N ASN A 241 -9.35 17.47 -0.47
CA ASN A 241 -10.61 17.95 0.09
C ASN A 241 -11.83 17.55 -0.77
N LYS A 242 -11.89 16.26 -1.16
CA LYS A 242 -13.00 15.66 -1.94
C LYS A 242 -13.23 16.29 -3.33
N ALA A 243 -12.27 17.06 -3.84
CA ALA A 243 -12.43 17.78 -5.12
C ALA A 243 -12.45 16.86 -6.35
N HIS A 244 -11.86 15.67 -6.26
CA HIS A 244 -11.69 14.77 -7.41
C HIS A 244 -12.93 13.95 -7.80
N GLY A 245 -13.98 13.89 -6.94
CA GLY A 245 -15.27 13.28 -7.27
C GLY A 245 -15.27 11.76 -7.57
N ALA A 246 -14.25 11.02 -7.14
CA ALA A 246 -14.06 9.61 -7.47
C ALA A 246 -13.75 8.73 -6.24
N HIS A 247 -13.74 7.41 -6.47
CA HIS A 247 -13.17 6.45 -5.54
C HIS A 247 -11.64 6.61 -5.50
N ALA A 248 -11.00 6.27 -4.39
CA ALA A 248 -9.53 6.31 -4.32
C ALA A 248 -8.90 5.10 -5.03
N ILE A 249 -9.45 3.90 -4.79
CA ILE A 249 -9.06 2.66 -5.42
C ILE A 249 -10.32 1.93 -5.91
N VAL A 250 -10.27 1.47 -7.16
CA VAL A 250 -11.22 0.51 -7.74
C VAL A 250 -10.48 -0.80 -8.00
N VAL A 251 -10.96 -1.88 -7.42
CA VAL A 251 -10.50 -3.26 -7.68
C VAL A 251 -11.56 -3.93 -8.54
N TRP A 252 -11.28 -4.12 -9.82
CA TRP A 252 -12.28 -4.52 -10.80
C TRP A 252 -11.85 -5.78 -11.54
N ASP A 253 -12.64 -6.85 -11.44
CA ASP A 253 -12.34 -8.15 -12.07
C ASP A 253 -10.89 -8.61 -11.81
N ALA A 254 -10.40 -8.40 -10.58
CA ALA A 254 -9.01 -8.60 -10.21
C ALA A 254 -8.84 -9.68 -9.14
N ASP A 255 -7.73 -10.41 -9.23
CA ASP A 255 -7.33 -11.45 -8.29
C ASP A 255 -6.06 -11.06 -7.53
N ASN A 256 -5.96 -11.44 -6.26
CA ASN A 256 -4.73 -11.35 -5.46
C ASN A 256 -4.24 -9.91 -5.26
N VAL A 257 -5.09 -9.06 -4.69
CA VAL A 257 -4.75 -7.67 -4.39
C VAL A 257 -4.35 -7.51 -2.93
N LEU A 258 -3.20 -6.89 -2.67
CA LEU A 258 -2.76 -6.47 -1.34
C LEU A 258 -2.73 -4.94 -1.25
N ILE A 259 -3.47 -4.40 -0.29
CA ILE A 259 -3.45 -2.99 0.09
C ILE A 259 -2.97 -2.95 1.54
N ASP A 260 -1.70 -2.63 1.75
CA ASP A 260 -1.04 -2.69 3.05
C ASP A 260 -0.49 -1.31 3.43
N ASN A 261 -0.79 -0.84 4.64
CA ASN A 261 -0.25 0.42 5.15
C ASN A 261 -0.49 1.62 4.21
N VAL A 262 -1.68 1.69 3.62
CA VAL A 262 -2.12 2.80 2.77
C VAL A 262 -2.94 3.80 3.58
N HIS A 263 -2.64 5.09 3.41
CA HIS A 263 -3.33 6.16 4.12
C HIS A 263 -4.27 6.93 3.19
N PHE A 264 -5.58 6.79 3.42
CA PHE A 264 -6.63 7.47 2.68
C PHE A 264 -7.09 8.74 3.41
N ARG A 265 -7.16 9.87 2.70
CA ARG A 265 -7.63 11.14 3.28
C ARG A 265 -8.50 11.91 2.32
N GLN A 266 -9.62 12.43 2.82
CA GLN A 266 -10.47 13.38 2.11
C GLN A 266 -10.95 12.88 0.75
N ILE A 267 -11.37 11.61 0.69
CA ILE A 267 -11.83 10.95 -0.53
C ILE A 267 -13.29 11.31 -0.77
N ALA A 268 -13.63 11.66 -2.01
CA ALA A 268 -14.98 12.11 -2.37
C ALA A 268 -16.01 10.98 -2.34
N ARG A 269 -15.64 9.77 -2.80
CA ARG A 269 -16.49 8.57 -2.77
C ARG A 269 -15.94 7.55 -1.80
N SER A 270 -15.91 6.27 -2.15
CA SER A 270 -15.32 5.23 -1.29
C SER A 270 -13.79 5.22 -1.41
N ALA A 271 -13.09 4.86 -0.32
CA ALA A 271 -11.65 4.68 -0.37
C ALA A 271 -11.28 3.45 -1.21
N ILE A 272 -11.96 2.33 -1.00
CA ILE A 272 -11.78 1.11 -1.78
C ILE A 272 -13.14 0.60 -2.24
N ASP A 273 -13.28 0.38 -3.53
CA ASP A 273 -14.46 -0.25 -4.15
C ASP A 273 -14.03 -1.52 -4.90
N ALA A 274 -14.44 -2.69 -4.41
CA ALA A 274 -14.10 -3.98 -4.97
C ALA A 274 -15.31 -4.63 -5.67
N ILE A 275 -15.15 -4.95 -6.95
CA ILE A 275 -16.24 -5.46 -7.79
C ILE A 275 -15.75 -6.70 -8.53
N ARG A 276 -16.42 -7.83 -8.30
CA ARG A 276 -16.06 -9.13 -8.90
C ARG A 276 -14.59 -9.51 -8.68
N ALA A 277 -14.07 -9.15 -7.52
CA ALA A 277 -12.67 -9.37 -7.15
C ALA A 277 -12.53 -10.60 -6.25
N ASN A 278 -11.37 -11.22 -6.26
CA ASN A 278 -11.11 -12.40 -5.45
C ASN A 278 -9.73 -12.35 -4.80
N ASN A 279 -9.65 -12.74 -3.53
CA ASN A 279 -8.43 -12.62 -2.72
C ASN A 279 -7.93 -11.16 -2.60
N VAL A 280 -8.76 -10.28 -2.04
CA VAL A 280 -8.37 -8.90 -1.74
C VAL A 280 -8.10 -8.77 -0.25
N THR A 281 -6.90 -8.32 0.10
CA THR A 281 -6.45 -8.12 1.47
C THR A 281 -6.17 -6.64 1.72
N VAL A 282 -6.85 -6.06 2.71
CA VAL A 282 -6.71 -4.67 3.13
C VAL A 282 -6.29 -4.63 4.59
N ILE A 283 -5.03 -4.29 4.83
CA ILE A 283 -4.40 -4.38 6.15
C ILE A 283 -3.61 -3.13 6.52
N ASN A 284 -3.51 -2.86 7.82
CA ASN A 284 -2.72 -1.75 8.36
C ASN A 284 -3.04 -0.37 7.75
N CYS A 285 -4.22 -0.18 7.17
CA CYS A 285 -4.58 1.07 6.53
C CYS A 285 -5.23 2.05 7.51
N THR A 286 -5.23 3.33 7.11
CA THR A 286 -6.02 4.38 7.79
C THR A 286 -6.92 5.09 6.81
N ALA A 287 -8.11 5.48 7.25
CA ALA A 287 -9.02 6.29 6.48
C ALA A 287 -9.57 7.44 7.33
N TYR A 288 -9.53 8.65 6.78
CA TYR A 288 -10.06 9.84 7.43
C TYR A 288 -10.84 10.70 6.42
N GLU A 289 -12.09 11.04 6.76
CA GLU A 289 -13.00 11.84 5.92
C GLU A 289 -13.24 11.22 4.55
N ILE A 290 -13.98 10.11 4.53
CA ILE A 290 -14.31 9.36 3.31
C ILE A 290 -15.78 9.56 2.96
N GLY A 291 -16.05 9.96 1.73
CA GLY A 291 -17.39 10.27 1.23
C GLY A 291 -17.76 11.75 1.39
N ASP A 292 -18.31 12.34 0.34
CA ASP A 292 -19.00 13.63 0.36
C ASP A 292 -20.49 13.41 0.17
N LYS A 293 -21.31 13.81 1.15
CA LYS A 293 -22.78 13.65 1.10
C LYS A 293 -23.42 14.23 -0.16
N ALA A 294 -22.81 15.25 -0.76
CA ALA A 294 -23.31 15.89 -1.98
C ALA A 294 -22.92 15.15 -3.27
N LEU A 295 -21.92 14.25 -3.22
CA LEU A 295 -21.37 13.57 -4.40
C LEU A 295 -21.64 12.06 -4.40
N ILE A 296 -21.81 11.45 -3.22
CA ILE A 296 -21.96 10.01 -3.09
C ILE A 296 -23.39 9.53 -3.32
N ASN A 297 -23.53 8.34 -3.91
CA ASN A 297 -24.72 7.54 -3.70
C ASN A 297 -24.71 6.99 -2.26
N GLN A 298 -25.39 7.68 -1.34
CA GLN A 298 -25.40 7.35 0.10
C GLN A 298 -25.93 5.95 0.43
N THR A 299 -26.50 5.23 -0.52
CA THR A 299 -26.94 3.84 -0.31
C THR A 299 -25.81 2.82 -0.48
N ILE A 300 -24.72 3.15 -1.18
CA ILE A 300 -23.65 2.19 -1.56
C ILE A 300 -22.21 2.77 -1.47
N GLU A 301 -22.05 4.09 -1.56
CA GLU A 301 -20.75 4.77 -1.63
C GLU A 301 -20.41 5.50 -0.32
N GLY A 302 -19.17 6.00 -0.21
CA GLY A 302 -18.67 6.74 0.96
C GLY A 302 -18.10 5.85 2.07
N CYS A 303 -17.78 4.61 1.71
CA CYS A 303 -17.23 3.60 2.60
C CYS A 303 -15.70 3.67 2.61
N PHE A 304 -15.06 3.27 3.71
CA PHE A 304 -13.64 2.88 3.64
C PHE A 304 -13.46 1.69 2.70
N PHE A 305 -14.30 0.68 2.85
CA PHE A 305 -14.30 -0.49 1.98
C PHE A 305 -15.72 -0.86 1.58
N HIS A 306 -15.93 -1.07 0.28
CA HIS A 306 -17.16 -1.61 -0.28
C HIS A 306 -16.82 -2.81 -1.17
N SER A 307 -17.64 -3.88 -1.13
CA SER A 307 -17.50 -5.00 -2.06
C SER A 307 -18.81 -5.57 -2.59
N THR A 308 -18.81 -5.96 -3.86
CA THR A 308 -19.93 -6.63 -4.55
C THR A 308 -19.42 -7.82 -5.37
N LEU A 309 -20.09 -8.97 -5.29
CA LEU A 309 -19.75 -10.18 -6.06
C LEU A 309 -18.31 -10.66 -5.84
N CYS A 310 -17.73 -10.44 -4.65
CA CYS A 310 -16.34 -10.78 -4.38
C CYS A 310 -16.20 -12.08 -3.58
N SER A 311 -15.01 -12.65 -3.55
CA SER A 311 -14.70 -13.76 -2.64
C SER A 311 -13.33 -13.63 -1.98
N ARG A 312 -13.15 -14.25 -0.82
CA ARG A 312 -11.87 -14.23 -0.07
C ARG A 312 -11.40 -12.80 0.23
N ILE A 313 -12.25 -12.03 0.88
CA ILE A 313 -11.95 -10.65 1.28
C ILE A 313 -11.44 -10.63 2.71
N THR A 314 -10.29 -10.02 2.94
CA THR A 314 -9.72 -9.83 4.29
C THR A 314 -9.55 -8.35 4.56
N ILE A 315 -10.22 -7.83 5.60
CA ILE A 315 -10.10 -6.45 6.06
C ILE A 315 -9.67 -6.54 7.52
N ASN A 316 -8.36 -6.42 7.76
CA ASN A 316 -7.77 -6.75 9.06
C ASN A 316 -6.81 -5.68 9.59
N GLY A 317 -6.86 -5.38 10.89
CA GLY A 317 -5.85 -4.52 11.53
C GLY A 317 -5.85 -3.08 11.04
N ASN A 318 -6.97 -2.58 10.48
CA ASN A 318 -7.07 -1.20 10.03
C ASN A 318 -7.35 -0.30 11.24
N TYR A 319 -6.28 0.29 11.77
CA TYR A 319 -6.21 0.86 13.11
C TYR A 319 -6.89 2.23 13.26
N ARG A 320 -7.39 2.83 12.17
CA ARG A 320 -8.18 4.06 12.23
C ARG A 320 -9.01 4.26 10.96
N ILE A 321 -10.29 3.89 11.03
CA ILE A 321 -11.30 4.21 10.03
C ILE A 321 -12.24 5.24 10.67
N GLU A 322 -12.09 6.51 10.31
CA GLU A 322 -12.76 7.60 11.01
C GLU A 322 -13.46 8.55 10.05
N ARG A 323 -14.67 9.01 10.41
CA ARG A 323 -15.45 9.99 9.64
C ARG A 323 -15.79 9.50 8.23
N THR A 324 -16.46 8.36 8.15
CA THR A 324 -17.06 7.86 6.91
C THR A 324 -18.49 8.38 6.75
N TYR A 325 -18.80 8.94 5.59
CA TYR A 325 -20.09 9.57 5.28
C TYR A 325 -21.05 8.68 4.49
N GLY A 326 -20.59 7.49 4.07
CA GLY A 326 -21.40 6.49 3.40
C GLY A 326 -22.36 5.72 4.32
N HIS A 327 -23.09 4.78 3.72
CA HIS A 327 -24.06 3.92 4.41
C HIS A 327 -23.44 3.08 5.55
N ALA A 328 -22.17 2.71 5.40
CA ALA A 328 -21.35 2.09 6.43
C ALA A 328 -19.88 2.47 6.24
N ALA A 329 -19.05 2.28 7.26
CA ALA A 329 -17.60 2.37 7.10
C ALA A 329 -17.06 1.17 6.29
N ILE A 330 -17.51 -0.04 6.60
CA ILE A 330 -17.22 -1.26 5.84
C ILE A 330 -18.53 -1.86 5.35
N PHE A 331 -18.66 -2.06 4.04
CA PHE A 331 -19.88 -2.54 3.42
C PHE A 331 -19.64 -3.76 2.52
N ILE A 332 -20.08 -4.93 2.99
CA ILE A 332 -20.16 -6.18 2.21
C ILE A 332 -21.56 -6.28 1.59
N ARG A 333 -21.64 -6.12 0.26
CA ARG A 333 -22.89 -6.11 -0.51
C ARG A 333 -23.17 -7.48 -1.15
N GLU A 334 -24.10 -7.59 -2.10
CA GLU A 334 -24.59 -8.88 -2.60
C GLU A 334 -23.47 -9.85 -3.05
N ASN A 335 -23.74 -11.14 -2.82
CA ASN A 335 -22.97 -12.28 -3.34
C ASN A 335 -21.48 -12.25 -2.97
N ASN A 336 -21.17 -11.89 -1.72
CA ASN A 336 -19.80 -11.96 -1.19
C ASN A 336 -19.58 -13.25 -0.39
N THR A 337 -18.52 -13.99 -0.66
CA THR A 337 -18.19 -15.22 0.09
C THR A 337 -16.81 -15.17 0.73
N ASP A 338 -16.64 -15.86 1.86
CA ASP A 338 -15.34 -15.99 2.55
C ASP A 338 -14.76 -14.61 2.92
N CYS A 339 -15.53 -13.80 3.63
CA CYS A 339 -15.10 -12.47 4.04
C CYS A 339 -14.75 -12.44 5.53
N SER A 340 -13.59 -11.89 5.88
CA SER A 340 -13.16 -11.63 7.25
C SER A 340 -12.97 -10.14 7.48
N ILE A 341 -13.69 -9.60 8.46
CA ILE A 341 -13.60 -8.22 8.91
C ILE A 341 -13.16 -8.27 10.36
N SER A 342 -11.86 -8.11 10.62
CA SER A 342 -11.29 -8.37 11.95
C SER A 342 -10.32 -7.32 12.46
N ASP A 343 -10.28 -7.09 13.77
CA ASP A 343 -9.32 -6.17 14.42
C ASP A 343 -9.27 -4.76 13.78
N ASN A 344 -10.43 -4.25 13.31
CA ASN A 344 -10.53 -2.90 12.78
C ASN A 344 -11.01 -1.94 13.86
N ALA A 345 -10.55 -0.68 13.77
CA ALA A 345 -10.99 0.38 14.67
C ALA A 345 -11.78 1.45 13.89
N ILE A 346 -13.10 1.46 14.11
CA ILE A 346 -14.07 2.28 13.37
C ILE A 346 -14.66 3.35 14.31
N TYR A 347 -14.57 4.61 13.88
CA TYR A 347 -14.94 5.77 14.68
C TYR A 347 -15.79 6.76 13.88
N ASP A 348 -16.76 7.37 14.56
CA ASP A 348 -17.40 8.62 14.16
C ASP A 348 -18.01 8.57 12.75
N THR A 349 -18.84 7.57 12.48
CA THR A 349 -19.49 7.38 11.19
C THR A 349 -20.75 8.23 11.08
N PHE A 350 -21.18 8.50 9.85
CA PHE A 350 -22.48 9.12 9.59
C PHE A 350 -23.62 8.11 9.78
N PHE A 351 -23.43 6.90 9.30
CA PHE A 351 -24.36 5.78 9.46
C PHE A 351 -23.67 4.62 10.17
N ARG A 352 -23.58 3.44 9.54
CA ARG A 352 -23.17 2.21 10.24
C ARG A 352 -21.67 2.06 10.39
N GLY A 353 -21.25 1.21 11.33
CA GLY A 353 -19.88 0.71 11.40
C GLY A 353 -19.63 -0.31 10.30
N VAL A 354 -20.26 -1.48 10.45
CA VAL A 354 -20.16 -2.58 9.48
C VAL A 354 -21.55 -2.94 8.95
N GLN A 355 -21.65 -3.16 7.65
CA GLN A 355 -22.86 -3.63 7.01
C GLN A 355 -22.59 -4.86 6.14
N VAL A 356 -23.42 -5.88 6.32
CA VAL A 356 -23.60 -6.99 5.38
C VAL A 356 -25.02 -6.88 4.84
N TYR A 357 -25.21 -6.75 3.53
CA TYR A 357 -26.54 -6.52 2.98
C TYR A 357 -26.75 -7.18 1.64
N SER A 358 -27.97 -7.68 1.45
CA SER A 358 -28.51 -8.36 0.28
C SER A 358 -28.41 -9.89 0.37
N LEU A 359 -28.53 -10.58 -0.77
CA LEU A 359 -28.58 -12.04 -0.85
C LEU A 359 -27.24 -12.63 -1.29
N GLY A 360 -27.10 -13.94 -1.06
CA GLY A 360 -26.02 -14.76 -1.62
C GLY A 360 -24.71 -14.69 -0.85
N HIS A 361 -24.68 -14.10 0.35
CA HIS A 361 -23.49 -14.13 1.18
C HIS A 361 -23.27 -15.54 1.78
N ALA A 362 -22.00 -15.93 1.93
CA ALA A 362 -21.64 -17.16 2.62
C ALA A 362 -20.30 -17.01 3.35
N ARG A 363 -20.26 -17.43 4.63
CA ARG A 363 -19.05 -17.40 5.47
C ARG A 363 -18.47 -15.98 5.59
N VAL A 364 -19.28 -15.06 6.12
CA VAL A 364 -18.82 -13.72 6.52
C VAL A 364 -18.57 -13.71 8.02
N VAL A 365 -17.37 -13.33 8.43
CA VAL A 365 -16.95 -13.23 9.84
C VAL A 365 -16.64 -11.78 10.15
N ILE A 366 -17.30 -11.24 11.18
CA ILE A 366 -17.05 -9.91 11.72
C ILE A 366 -16.57 -10.11 13.16
N SER A 367 -15.26 -10.03 13.39
CA SER A 367 -14.70 -10.33 14.72
C SER A 367 -13.73 -9.30 15.27
N ASP A 368 -13.62 -9.19 16.60
CA ASP A 368 -12.57 -8.39 17.26
C ASP A 368 -12.53 -6.90 16.87
N ASN A 369 -13.59 -6.35 16.28
CA ASN A 369 -13.60 -4.96 15.85
C ASN A 369 -13.96 -4.04 17.02
N ARG A 370 -13.40 -2.83 17.01
CA ARG A 370 -13.77 -1.74 17.92
C ARG A 370 -14.59 -0.72 17.14
N ILE A 371 -15.86 -0.61 17.46
CA ILE A 371 -16.82 0.25 16.75
C ILE A 371 -17.36 1.28 17.75
N TYR A 372 -17.07 2.56 17.53
CA TYR A 372 -17.36 3.60 18.53
C TYR A 372 -17.96 4.87 17.94
N ARG A 373 -19.06 5.36 18.55
CA ARG A 373 -19.81 6.56 18.16
C ARG A 373 -20.40 6.50 16.74
N MET A 374 -21.27 5.53 16.50
CA MET A 374 -21.99 5.45 15.22
C MET A 374 -23.08 6.52 15.16
N GLY A 375 -23.10 7.25 14.05
CA GLY A 375 -23.94 8.43 13.90
C GLY A 375 -23.37 9.69 14.55
N GLU A 376 -22.11 9.74 15.01
CA GLU A 376 -21.51 10.94 15.63
C GLU A 376 -21.59 12.17 14.74
N ILE A 377 -21.25 11.98 13.46
CA ILE A 377 -21.20 13.05 12.47
C ILE A 377 -22.50 13.17 11.68
N ASN A 378 -23.54 12.41 12.07
CA ASN A 378 -24.87 12.53 11.52
C ASN A 378 -25.53 13.83 12.00
N ASP A 379 -25.81 14.72 11.06
CA ASP A 379 -26.39 16.04 11.29
C ASP A 379 -27.87 16.12 10.84
N THR A 380 -28.50 14.99 10.52
CA THR A 380 -29.91 14.93 10.06
C THR A 380 -30.92 14.98 11.20
N GLY A 381 -30.50 14.73 12.45
CA GLY A 381 -31.40 14.54 13.60
C GLY A 381 -31.98 13.13 13.71
N SER A 382 -31.82 12.30 12.67
CA SER A 382 -32.27 10.90 12.65
C SER A 382 -31.14 9.95 13.01
N GLY A 383 -31.44 8.99 13.88
CA GLY A 383 -30.57 7.86 14.23
C GLY A 383 -30.77 6.67 13.31
N VAL A 384 -31.76 6.71 12.41
CA VAL A 384 -32.03 5.61 11.49
C VAL A 384 -30.77 5.30 10.68
N THR A 385 -30.43 4.02 10.58
CA THR A 385 -29.20 3.48 9.96
C THR A 385 -27.90 3.74 10.73
N CYS A 386 -27.95 4.13 12.00
CA CYS A 386 -26.75 4.39 12.81
C CYS A 386 -26.38 3.19 13.71
N ASN A 387 -26.49 1.97 13.17
CA ASN A 387 -26.14 0.74 13.86
C ASN A 387 -24.63 0.56 14.02
N GLY A 388 -24.20 -0.18 15.05
CA GLY A 388 -22.84 -0.71 15.11
C GLY A 388 -22.56 -1.68 13.96
N ILE A 389 -23.32 -2.78 13.96
CA ILE A 389 -23.29 -3.82 12.93
C ILE A 389 -24.71 -4.07 12.43
N TYR A 390 -24.90 -4.12 11.12
CA TYR A 390 -26.18 -4.42 10.48
C TYR A 390 -26.01 -5.53 9.45
N VAL A 391 -26.81 -6.58 9.57
CA VAL A 391 -26.73 -7.76 8.72
C VAL A 391 -28.08 -8.08 8.12
N VAL A 392 -28.12 -8.22 6.80
CA VAL A 392 -29.26 -8.74 6.03
C VAL A 392 -28.75 -9.82 5.10
N THR A 393 -29.21 -11.06 5.26
CA THR A 393 -28.70 -12.23 4.50
C THR A 393 -29.76 -12.93 3.65
N GLY A 394 -31.04 -12.72 3.94
CA GLY A 394 -32.15 -13.47 3.35
C GLY A 394 -32.06 -15.00 3.54
N SER A 395 -31.22 -15.46 4.47
CA SER A 395 -31.02 -16.87 4.82
C SER A 395 -31.55 -17.14 6.22
N THR A 396 -31.92 -18.39 6.49
CA THR A 396 -32.28 -18.90 7.83
C THR A 396 -31.15 -19.69 8.49
N ASP A 397 -30.00 -19.86 7.82
CA ASP A 397 -28.82 -20.55 8.34
C ASP A 397 -27.92 -19.57 9.12
N PRO A 398 -27.84 -19.68 10.46
CA PRO A 398 -27.05 -18.78 11.28
C PRO A 398 -25.53 -18.99 11.14
N SER A 399 -25.07 -20.02 10.43
CA SER A 399 -23.64 -20.27 10.21
C SER A 399 -23.03 -19.43 9.08
N LEU A 400 -23.86 -18.79 8.25
CA LEU A 400 -23.39 -18.01 7.11
C LEU A 400 -22.75 -16.68 7.51
N VAL A 401 -23.17 -16.11 8.63
CA VAL A 401 -22.61 -14.87 9.19
C VAL A 401 -22.33 -15.05 10.67
N MET A 402 -21.07 -14.84 11.07
CA MET A 402 -20.62 -14.84 12.46
C MET A 402 -20.24 -13.43 12.86
N ILE A 403 -20.84 -12.92 13.93
CA ILE A 403 -20.50 -11.65 14.57
C ILE A 403 -19.97 -12.00 15.95
N SER A 404 -18.66 -11.90 16.18
CA SER A 404 -18.07 -12.33 17.45
C SER A 404 -17.04 -11.40 18.05
N ASP A 405 -16.94 -11.35 19.37
CA ASP A 405 -15.83 -10.68 20.07
C ASP A 405 -15.67 -9.19 19.73
N ASN A 406 -16.70 -8.55 19.16
CA ASN A 406 -16.66 -7.14 18.82
C ASN A 406 -16.97 -6.29 20.05
N HIS A 407 -16.32 -5.13 20.14
CA HIS A 407 -16.64 -4.10 21.13
C HIS A 407 -17.32 -2.93 20.43
N ILE A 408 -18.61 -2.77 20.69
CA ILE A 408 -19.49 -1.80 20.04
C ILE A 408 -20.00 -0.85 21.10
N GLU A 409 -19.73 0.44 20.94
CA GLU A 409 -20.12 1.44 21.95
C GLU A 409 -20.63 2.75 21.33
N LYS A 410 -21.67 3.33 21.95
CA LYS A 410 -22.28 4.62 21.55
C LYS A 410 -22.85 4.58 20.14
N CYS A 411 -23.79 3.68 19.89
CA CYS A 411 -24.55 3.65 18.63
C CYS A 411 -25.81 4.51 18.78
N ALA A 412 -26.10 5.39 17.81
CA ALA A 412 -27.32 6.19 17.86
C ALA A 412 -28.59 5.36 17.63
N GLU A 413 -28.46 4.19 17.01
CA GLU A 413 -29.48 3.15 16.86
C GLU A 413 -29.07 1.88 17.64
N ASN A 414 -29.33 0.70 17.08
CA ASN A 414 -29.00 -0.59 17.67
C ASN A 414 -27.49 -0.84 17.68
N GLY A 415 -27.01 -1.60 18.66
CA GLY A 415 -25.62 -2.07 18.65
C GLY A 415 -25.39 -3.06 17.52
N ILE A 416 -26.17 -4.14 17.52
CA ILE A 416 -26.19 -5.17 16.48
C ILE A 416 -27.62 -5.37 16.00
N GLU A 417 -27.81 -5.43 14.69
CA GLU A 417 -29.11 -5.69 14.09
C GLU A 417 -28.99 -6.73 12.97
N VAL A 418 -29.82 -7.77 13.03
CA VAL A 418 -29.81 -8.90 12.08
C VAL A 418 -31.21 -9.15 11.53
N LEU A 419 -31.41 -8.85 10.25
CA LEU A 419 -32.62 -9.20 9.51
C LEU A 419 -32.35 -10.47 8.67
N GLY A 420 -32.78 -11.62 9.18
CA GLY A 420 -32.42 -12.95 8.67
C GLY A 420 -31.79 -13.81 9.77
N ALA A 421 -30.72 -14.53 9.44
CA ALA A 421 -30.01 -15.41 10.37
C ALA A 421 -28.52 -15.06 10.48
N ALA A 422 -28.00 -15.10 11.71
CA ALA A 422 -26.58 -14.99 12.03
C ALA A 422 -26.29 -15.61 13.41
N THR A 423 -25.02 -15.93 13.65
CA THR A 423 -24.52 -16.23 15.00
C THR A 423 -23.90 -14.95 15.58
N VAL A 424 -24.38 -14.52 16.74
CA VAL A 424 -23.93 -13.34 17.49
C VAL A 424 -23.35 -13.84 18.81
N ASP A 425 -22.03 -13.90 18.93
CA ASP A 425 -21.34 -14.57 20.03
C ASP A 425 -20.33 -13.67 20.74
N SER A 426 -20.35 -13.60 22.07
CA SER A 426 -19.27 -12.99 22.86
C SER A 426 -18.98 -11.51 22.54
N ASN A 427 -19.94 -10.78 21.98
CA ASN A 427 -19.80 -9.35 21.72
C ASN A 427 -20.08 -8.53 22.98
N VAL A 428 -19.48 -7.35 23.05
CA VAL A 428 -19.76 -6.34 24.06
C VAL A 428 -20.44 -5.14 23.40
N VAL A 429 -21.70 -4.91 23.73
CA VAL A 429 -22.48 -3.76 23.26
C VAL A 429 -22.73 -2.80 24.42
N LYS A 430 -22.36 -1.54 24.27
CA LYS A 430 -22.54 -0.50 25.29
C LYS A 430 -23.22 0.74 24.73
N ILE A 431 -24.20 1.27 25.43
CA ILE A 431 -24.80 2.58 25.14
C ILE A 431 -25.36 2.63 23.71
N THR A 432 -26.60 2.19 23.55
CA THR A 432 -27.38 2.39 22.31
C THR A 432 -28.33 3.57 22.48
N GLY A 433 -28.92 4.08 21.40
CA GLY A 433 -29.68 5.35 21.44
C GLY A 433 -28.82 6.58 21.76
N TYR A 434 -27.51 6.50 21.50
CA TYR A 434 -26.56 7.58 21.68
C TYR A 434 -26.99 8.86 20.95
N ARG A 435 -26.64 10.03 21.52
CA ARG A 435 -27.06 11.38 21.08
C ARG A 435 -28.58 11.63 21.08
N ASN A 436 -29.39 10.65 21.50
CA ASN A 436 -30.85 10.73 21.53
C ASN A 436 -31.45 11.19 20.18
N LEU A 437 -30.91 10.67 19.08
CA LEU A 437 -31.49 10.89 17.76
C LEU A 437 -32.82 10.15 17.62
N GLU A 438 -33.69 10.60 16.72
CA GLU A 438 -34.97 9.95 16.43
C GLU A 438 -34.72 8.66 15.63
N THR A 439 -35.15 7.51 16.16
CA THR A 439 -35.06 6.20 15.49
C THR A 439 -36.12 5.26 16.07
N PRO A 440 -36.70 4.34 15.27
CA PRO A 440 -37.66 3.35 15.74
C PRO A 440 -37.07 2.27 16.65
N SER A 441 -35.74 2.09 16.65
CA SER A 441 -35.06 0.96 17.30
C SER A 441 -33.82 1.45 18.06
N LYS A 442 -33.67 1.05 19.33
CA LYS A 442 -32.56 1.48 20.21
C LYS A 442 -32.06 0.35 21.10
N GLU A 443 -32.23 -0.89 20.64
CA GLU A 443 -31.89 -2.11 21.34
C GLU A 443 -30.38 -2.36 21.36
N GLY A 444 -29.91 -3.10 22.36
CA GLY A 444 -28.52 -3.60 22.35
C GLY A 444 -28.30 -4.50 21.13
N ILE A 445 -29.12 -5.55 21.04
CA ILE A 445 -29.14 -6.51 19.94
C ILE A 445 -30.59 -6.70 19.46
N PHE A 446 -30.83 -6.50 18.16
CA PHE A 446 -32.10 -6.74 17.50
C PHE A 446 -31.98 -7.85 16.45
N VAL A 447 -32.93 -8.79 16.43
CA VAL A 447 -32.98 -9.88 15.44
C VAL A 447 -34.42 -10.14 14.94
N GLU A 448 -34.60 -10.59 13.69
CA GLU A 448 -35.94 -10.97 13.14
C GLU A 448 -36.10 -12.46 12.78
N GLY A 449 -35.01 -13.22 12.63
CA GLY A 449 -35.03 -14.60 12.15
C GLY A 449 -34.16 -15.55 12.97
N GLY A 450 -33.91 -16.76 12.45
CA GLY A 450 -33.17 -17.82 13.13
C GLY A 450 -31.74 -17.41 13.51
N ALA A 451 -31.55 -16.91 14.72
CA ALA A 451 -30.27 -16.41 15.21
C ALA A 451 -29.82 -17.18 16.46
N ILE A 452 -28.50 -17.35 16.58
CA ILE A 452 -27.86 -17.86 17.80
C ILE A 452 -27.19 -16.68 18.47
N ILE A 453 -27.75 -16.19 19.57
CA ILE A 453 -27.27 -15.04 20.33
C ILE A 453 -26.75 -15.57 21.66
N ARG A 454 -25.43 -15.63 21.83
CA ARG A 454 -24.85 -16.21 23.03
C ARG A 454 -23.65 -15.47 23.60
N ASN A 455 -23.45 -15.58 24.90
CA ASN A 455 -22.29 -15.01 25.61
C ASN A 455 -22.10 -13.49 25.44
N ASN A 456 -23.08 -12.76 24.90
CA ASN A 456 -22.93 -11.33 24.68
C ASN A 456 -23.13 -10.57 25.99
N THR A 457 -22.46 -9.44 26.14
CA THR A 457 -22.67 -8.50 27.23
C THR A 457 -23.28 -7.21 26.67
N VAL A 458 -24.49 -6.88 27.08
CA VAL A 458 -25.19 -5.64 26.70
C VAL A 458 -25.31 -4.73 27.91
N ILE A 459 -24.86 -3.49 27.79
CA ILE A 459 -24.85 -2.50 28.89
C ILE A 459 -25.46 -1.18 28.41
N GLY A 460 -26.47 -0.67 29.12
CA GLY A 460 -27.02 0.67 28.86
C GLY A 460 -27.77 0.77 27.54
N ALA A 461 -28.58 -0.22 27.19
CA ALA A 461 -29.42 -0.15 25.99
C ALA A 461 -30.57 0.86 26.20
N ALA A 462 -30.81 1.76 25.25
CA ALA A 462 -31.85 2.80 25.40
C ALA A 462 -33.29 2.32 25.12
N ASP A 463 -33.47 1.10 24.62
CA ASP A 463 -34.73 0.35 24.71
C ASP A 463 -34.45 -1.01 25.37
N LYS A 464 -34.55 -2.11 24.62
CA LYS A 464 -34.41 -3.47 25.17
C LYS A 464 -32.97 -3.94 25.08
N GLY A 465 -32.55 -4.78 26.02
CA GLY A 465 -31.21 -5.39 25.97
C GLY A 465 -31.04 -6.26 24.73
N ILE A 466 -31.86 -7.30 24.62
CA ILE A 466 -32.01 -8.12 23.41
C ILE A 466 -33.47 -8.14 23.00
N ARG A 467 -33.74 -7.88 21.72
CA ARG A 467 -35.07 -7.98 21.14
C ARG A 467 -35.08 -8.92 19.95
N HIS A 468 -36.12 -9.74 19.92
CA HIS A 468 -36.60 -10.34 18.70
C HIS A 468 -38.02 -9.86 18.41
N PHE A 469 -38.30 -9.49 17.17
CA PHE A 469 -39.64 -9.14 16.70
C PHE A 469 -39.88 -9.71 15.30
N SER A 470 -41.01 -10.40 15.07
CA SER A 470 -41.36 -10.93 13.75
C SER A 470 -42.87 -11.10 13.56
N GLY A 471 -43.33 -10.91 12.33
CA GLY A 471 -44.72 -11.15 11.89
C GLY A 471 -44.92 -12.50 11.21
N GLY A 472 -44.10 -13.51 11.53
CA GLY A 472 -44.20 -14.84 10.95
C GLY A 472 -43.80 -15.97 11.90
N VAL A 473 -43.70 -17.19 11.37
CA VAL A 473 -43.24 -18.35 12.12
C VAL A 473 -41.72 -18.32 12.23
N VAL A 474 -41.23 -18.28 13.47
CA VAL A 474 -39.82 -18.22 13.79
C VAL A 474 -39.39 -19.53 14.44
N THR A 475 -38.34 -20.10 13.87
CA THR A 475 -37.79 -21.38 14.35
C THR A 475 -36.34 -21.22 14.78
N MET A 476 -35.94 -21.99 15.80
CA MET A 476 -34.54 -22.16 16.20
C MET A 476 -33.79 -20.89 16.61
N ILE A 477 -34.48 -19.88 17.15
CA ILE A 477 -33.78 -18.81 17.87
C ILE A 477 -33.23 -19.37 19.19
N VAL A 478 -31.96 -19.08 19.46
CA VAL A 478 -31.29 -19.44 20.71
C VAL A 478 -30.72 -18.16 21.33
N ILE A 479 -31.21 -17.79 22.51
CA ILE A 479 -30.65 -16.70 23.33
C ILE A 479 -30.06 -17.35 24.57
N ASP A 480 -28.75 -17.56 24.61
CA ASP A 480 -28.09 -18.34 25.66
C ASP A 480 -26.93 -17.60 26.35
N SER A 481 -26.87 -17.65 27.68
CA SER A 481 -25.69 -17.20 28.44
C SER A 481 -25.30 -15.72 28.22
N ASN A 482 -26.25 -14.86 27.84
CA ASN A 482 -26.00 -13.42 27.68
C ASN A 482 -26.13 -12.69 29.03
N VAL A 483 -25.42 -11.57 29.16
CA VAL A 483 -25.48 -10.68 30.32
C VAL A 483 -26.07 -9.34 29.90
N ILE A 484 -27.16 -8.92 30.54
CA ILE A 484 -27.85 -7.65 30.28
C ILE A 484 -27.79 -6.76 31.51
N ILE A 485 -27.32 -5.53 31.34
CA ILE A 485 -27.16 -4.53 32.39
C ILE A 485 -27.77 -3.21 31.92
N ASP A 486 -28.64 -2.62 32.74
CA ASP A 486 -29.21 -1.29 32.57
C ASP A 486 -29.90 -1.06 31.20
N SER A 487 -30.75 -1.99 30.74
CA SER A 487 -31.68 -1.68 29.64
C SER A 487 -32.74 -0.70 30.11
N ALA A 488 -33.07 0.33 29.33
CA ALA A 488 -34.08 1.33 29.69
C ALA A 488 -35.52 0.76 29.68
N SER A 489 -35.73 -0.29 28.89
CA SER A 489 -36.98 -1.06 28.78
C SER A 489 -36.71 -2.51 29.23
N ASP A 490 -37.37 -3.49 28.60
CA ASP A 490 -37.24 -4.90 28.93
C ASP A 490 -35.79 -5.42 28.77
N GLY A 491 -35.42 -6.41 29.59
CA GLY A 491 -34.09 -7.05 29.48
C GLY A 491 -33.95 -7.86 28.20
N ILE A 492 -34.70 -8.96 28.11
CA ILE A 492 -34.85 -9.80 26.91
C ILE A 492 -36.33 -9.84 26.51
N ASN A 493 -36.64 -9.49 25.27
CA ASN A 493 -38.00 -9.53 24.76
C ASN A 493 -38.05 -10.26 23.41
N MET A 494 -38.72 -11.40 23.40
CA MET A 494 -39.06 -12.14 22.19
C MET A 494 -40.55 -11.95 21.92
N GLN A 495 -40.92 -11.26 20.86
CA GLN A 495 -42.31 -11.08 20.44
C GLN A 495 -42.56 -11.54 18.99
N VAL A 496 -43.62 -12.32 18.79
CA VAL A 496 -44.21 -12.58 17.47
C VAL A 496 -45.62 -12.02 17.41
N ASP A 497 -46.05 -11.53 16.25
CA ASP A 497 -47.33 -10.84 16.09
C ASP A 497 -48.13 -11.35 14.88
N GLY A 498 -49.43 -11.61 15.05
CA GLY A 498 -50.36 -12.02 13.99
C GLY A 498 -50.81 -13.48 14.06
N GLU A 499 -52.00 -13.77 13.52
CA GLU A 499 -52.68 -15.07 13.63
C GLU A 499 -51.87 -16.24 13.03
N ASP A 500 -51.04 -15.97 12.03
CA ASP A 500 -50.19 -16.95 11.35
C ASP A 500 -48.74 -16.98 11.88
N SER A 501 -48.47 -16.27 12.97
CA SER A 501 -47.14 -16.15 13.56
C SER A 501 -46.96 -17.08 14.75
N GLY A 502 -45.71 -17.43 15.04
CA GLY A 502 -45.44 -18.22 16.22
C GLY A 502 -43.98 -18.55 16.45
N TYR A 503 -43.69 -19.01 17.67
CA TYR A 503 -42.40 -19.59 18.01
C TYR A 503 -42.47 -21.10 18.01
N VAL A 504 -41.47 -21.73 17.39
CA VAL A 504 -41.26 -23.18 17.40
C VAL A 504 -39.78 -23.45 17.67
N ASN A 505 -39.47 -24.38 18.59
CA ASN A 505 -38.12 -24.80 18.93
C ASN A 505 -37.17 -23.66 19.32
N CYS A 506 -37.69 -22.56 19.86
CA CYS A 506 -36.88 -21.44 20.34
C CYS A 506 -36.45 -21.66 21.80
N ARG A 507 -35.29 -21.12 22.17
CA ARG A 507 -34.70 -21.28 23.51
C ARG A 507 -34.21 -19.96 24.07
N ILE A 508 -34.57 -19.68 25.31
CA ILE A 508 -33.98 -18.61 26.13
C ILE A 508 -33.39 -19.26 27.38
N SER A 509 -32.06 -19.37 27.44
CA SER A 509 -31.41 -20.15 28.50
C SER A 509 -30.22 -19.47 29.15
N ASN A 510 -30.03 -19.69 30.45
CA ASN A 510 -28.82 -19.31 31.17
C ASN A 510 -28.44 -17.81 31.12
N ASN A 511 -29.36 -16.93 30.74
CA ASN A 511 -29.09 -15.50 30.64
C ASN A 511 -29.13 -14.85 32.03
N GLN A 512 -28.36 -13.79 32.21
CA GLN A 512 -28.30 -12.99 33.42
C GLN A 512 -28.76 -11.57 33.13
N ILE A 513 -29.94 -11.22 33.61
CA ILE A 513 -30.46 -9.85 33.56
C ILE A 513 -30.18 -9.22 34.92
N MET A 514 -29.29 -8.23 34.97
CA MET A 514 -28.86 -7.58 36.20
C MET A 514 -29.73 -6.38 36.56
N SER A 515 -30.20 -5.63 35.56
CA SER A 515 -31.08 -4.47 35.72
C SER A 515 -31.78 -4.16 34.40
N HIS A 516 -33.01 -3.66 34.51
CA HIS A 516 -33.87 -3.29 33.39
C HIS A 516 -34.89 -2.25 33.89
N GLY A 517 -35.44 -1.43 32.99
CA GLY A 517 -36.44 -0.39 33.31
C GLY A 517 -37.85 -0.71 32.82
N GLY A 518 -38.01 -1.77 32.03
CA GLY A 518 -39.27 -2.18 31.41
C GLY A 518 -40.20 -2.97 32.33
N ALA A 519 -41.28 -3.47 31.74
CA ALA A 519 -42.23 -4.31 32.46
C ALA A 519 -41.67 -5.71 32.72
N TRP A 520 -40.79 -6.19 31.85
CA TRP A 520 -40.31 -7.57 31.86
C TRP A 520 -38.79 -7.63 31.89
N ALA A 521 -38.23 -8.33 32.87
CA ALA A 521 -36.83 -8.73 32.78
C ALA A 521 -36.62 -9.68 31.59
N LEU A 522 -37.57 -10.58 31.38
CA LEU A 522 -37.59 -11.55 30.30
C LEU A 522 -39.04 -11.80 29.86
N ALA A 523 -39.30 -11.70 28.55
CA ALA A 523 -40.59 -12.04 27.97
C ALA A 523 -40.42 -12.86 26.69
N ILE A 524 -41.21 -13.92 26.55
CA ILE A 524 -41.51 -14.57 25.28
C ILE A 524 -43.02 -14.52 25.06
N ASN A 525 -43.48 -13.87 23.99
CA ASN A 525 -44.91 -13.62 23.81
C ASN A 525 -45.36 -13.73 22.35
N GLY A 526 -46.60 -14.17 22.17
CA GLY A 526 -47.36 -14.09 20.92
C GLY A 526 -48.52 -13.12 21.08
N THR A 527 -48.63 -12.13 20.19
CA THR A 527 -49.71 -11.15 20.17
C THR A 527 -50.61 -11.32 18.95
N ASN A 528 -51.84 -10.80 19.00
CA ASN A 528 -52.80 -10.80 17.89
C ASN A 528 -53.03 -12.19 17.25
N GLY A 529 -53.19 -13.22 18.09
CA GLY A 529 -53.43 -14.60 17.66
C GLY A 529 -52.18 -15.46 17.45
N ALA A 530 -50.98 -14.89 17.59
CA ALA A 530 -49.74 -15.64 17.45
C ALA A 530 -49.58 -16.73 18.52
N THR A 531 -48.92 -17.83 18.13
CA THR A 531 -48.79 -19.03 18.96
C THR A 531 -47.40 -19.18 19.55
N VAL A 532 -47.32 -19.68 20.79
CA VAL A 532 -46.07 -20.10 21.43
C VAL A 532 -46.27 -21.52 21.94
N ASP A 533 -45.79 -22.50 21.17
CA ASP A 533 -46.02 -23.92 21.44
C ASP A 533 -45.09 -24.50 22.53
N ASP A 534 -45.27 -25.79 22.81
CA ASP A 534 -44.54 -26.55 23.84
C ASP A 534 -43.15 -27.06 23.43
N THR A 535 -42.76 -26.81 22.19
CA THR A 535 -41.40 -27.11 21.71
C THR A 535 -40.41 -26.06 22.20
N ASN A 536 -40.89 -24.86 22.53
CA ASN A 536 -40.09 -23.76 23.08
C ASN A 536 -39.66 -24.04 24.53
N ALA A 537 -38.55 -23.42 24.94
CA ALA A 537 -38.04 -23.55 26.31
C ALA A 537 -37.45 -22.24 26.86
N VAL A 538 -37.76 -21.94 28.13
CA VAL A 538 -37.15 -20.87 28.93
C VAL A 538 -36.57 -21.48 30.19
N CYS A 539 -35.25 -21.56 30.32
CA CYS A 539 -34.64 -22.28 31.45
C CYS A 539 -33.34 -21.70 31.99
N GLY A 540 -33.11 -21.83 33.31
CA GLY A 540 -31.84 -21.44 33.93
C GLY A 540 -31.56 -19.93 33.94
N ASN A 541 -32.54 -19.07 33.65
CA ASN A 541 -32.32 -17.63 33.58
C ASN A 541 -32.35 -16.99 34.98
N VAL A 542 -31.47 -15.99 35.16
CA VAL A 542 -31.36 -15.19 36.39
C VAL A 542 -31.84 -13.78 36.10
N ILE A 543 -32.84 -13.32 36.87
CA ILE A 543 -33.37 -11.94 36.79
C ILE A 543 -33.30 -11.28 38.18
N PRO A 544 -33.44 -9.94 38.28
CA PRO A 544 -33.42 -9.26 39.57
C PRO A 544 -34.61 -9.67 40.44
N ILE A 545 -34.41 -9.67 41.77
CA ILE A 545 -35.47 -9.97 42.73
C ILE A 545 -36.69 -9.07 42.48
N ALA A 546 -37.89 -9.64 42.57
CA ALA A 546 -39.18 -8.97 42.34
C ALA A 546 -39.41 -8.45 40.90
N SER A 547 -38.54 -8.77 39.94
CA SER A 547 -38.82 -8.54 38.52
C SER A 547 -39.81 -9.56 37.97
N ALA A 548 -40.63 -9.12 37.02
CA ALA A 548 -41.55 -10.00 36.32
C ALA A 548 -40.88 -10.68 35.12
N ALA A 549 -41.26 -11.93 34.86
CA ALA A 549 -40.98 -12.65 33.63
C ALA A 549 -42.28 -13.17 33.03
N PHE A 550 -42.44 -13.07 31.71
CA PHE A 550 -43.60 -13.59 30.99
C PHE A 550 -43.22 -14.81 30.17
N VAL A 551 -43.79 -15.96 30.52
CA VAL A 551 -43.63 -17.23 29.81
C VAL A 551 -45.01 -17.86 29.61
N PRO A 552 -45.49 -18.05 28.37
CA PRO A 552 -46.78 -18.65 28.08
C PRO A 552 -46.86 -20.08 28.63
N ALA A 553 -48.05 -20.50 29.06
CA ALA A 553 -48.25 -21.82 29.67
C ALA A 553 -47.86 -22.99 28.74
N GLY A 554 -47.92 -22.79 27.43
CA GLY A 554 -47.44 -23.76 26.44
C GLY A 554 -45.93 -23.98 26.50
N CYS A 555 -45.13 -22.95 26.83
CA CYS A 555 -43.66 -23.02 26.79
C CYS A 555 -43.08 -23.76 27.99
N ARG A 556 -42.10 -24.63 27.76
CA ARG A 556 -41.41 -25.36 28.85
C ARG A 556 -40.59 -24.39 29.69
N SER A 557 -40.85 -24.31 30.98
CA SER A 557 -40.18 -23.37 31.88
C SER A 557 -39.68 -24.04 33.15
N PHE A 558 -38.36 -24.06 33.38
CA PHE A 558 -37.77 -24.71 34.56
C PHE A 558 -36.43 -24.09 34.98
N ALA A 559 -36.07 -24.28 36.25
CA ALA A 559 -34.80 -23.82 36.84
C ALA A 559 -34.54 -22.30 36.72
N ASN A 560 -35.58 -21.49 36.49
CA ASN A 560 -35.44 -20.04 36.46
C ASN A 560 -35.51 -19.44 37.87
N SER A 561 -34.75 -18.38 38.11
CA SER A 561 -34.64 -17.72 39.43
C SER A 561 -36.00 -17.30 40.05
N TRP A 562 -36.97 -16.86 39.24
CA TRP A 562 -38.30 -16.46 39.72
C TRP A 562 -39.22 -17.64 40.07
N GLN A 563 -38.88 -18.86 39.65
CA GLN A 563 -39.63 -20.08 39.99
C GLN A 563 -39.16 -20.67 41.32
N LEU A 564 -37.95 -20.31 41.77
CA LEU A 564 -37.39 -20.74 43.05
C LEU A 564 -37.85 -19.86 44.23
N ALA A 565 -38.52 -18.74 43.93
CA ALA A 565 -39.04 -17.78 44.91
C ALA A 565 -40.53 -18.01 45.27
N ALA A 566 -41.13 -19.11 44.79
CA ALA A 566 -42.53 -19.48 45.04
C ALA A 566 -42.70 -20.53 46.14
#